data_AF-A0A3S0JN59-F1
#
_entry.id   AF-A0A3S0JN59-F1
#
_cell.length_a   1.000
_cell.length_b   1.000
_cell.length_c   1.000
_cell.angle_alpha   90.00
_cell.angle_beta   90.00
_cell.angle_gamma   90.00
#
_symmetry.space_group_name_H-M   'P 1'
#
loop_
_entity.id
_entity.type
_entity.pdbx_description
1 polymer ?
#
loop_
_entity_poly.entity_id
_entity_poly.type
_entity_poly.pdbx_seq_one_letter_code
_entity_poly.pdbx_strand_id
1 'polypeptide(L)'
;MENITLFVKGEVIQSEWKDAMGFIEGNIVIESFADKEKYTIWFRNENMYLKKNDELISIAPEIISILHADTGEPILNPYCEIGMKVAVVNFRAPDIWANEGINVFGPTYFGMRNEQFYEIQKKLYTDK
;
A
#
# COMPACT_ATOMS: atom_id res chain seq x y z
N MET A 1 0.44 20.63 4.83
CA MET A 1 -0.34 19.49 4.32
C MET A 1 0.19 18.23 4.97
N GLU A 2 -0.68 17.35 5.45
CA GLU A 2 -0.25 16.12 6.13
C GLU A 2 0.44 15.18 5.13
N ASN A 3 1.68 14.80 5.41
CA ASN A 3 2.46 13.87 4.59
C ASN A 3 2.09 12.40 4.87
N ILE A 4 1.07 12.15 5.69
CA ILE A 4 0.71 10.84 6.22
C ILE A 4 -0.81 10.69 6.18
N THR A 5 -1.28 9.56 5.68
CA THR A 5 -2.71 9.20 5.64
C THR A 5 -2.89 7.82 6.26
N LEU A 6 -3.76 7.69 7.26
CA LEU A 6 -4.24 6.39 7.75
C LEU A 6 -5.42 5.94 6.87
N PHE A 7 -5.27 4.84 6.15
CA PHE A 7 -6.32 4.34 5.28
C PHE A 7 -7.30 3.41 6.00
N VAL A 8 -6.80 2.48 6.81
CA VAL A 8 -7.66 1.50 7.49
C VAL A 8 -7.03 1.00 8.78
N LYS A 9 -7.88 0.69 9.76
CA LYS A 9 -7.60 -0.25 10.84
C LYS A 9 -8.50 -1.46 10.66
N GLY A 10 -7.93 -2.65 10.67
CA GLY A 10 -8.68 -3.87 10.32
C GLY A 10 -7.97 -5.15 10.72
N GLU A 11 -8.56 -6.27 10.33
CA GLU A 11 -8.01 -7.61 10.51
C GLU A 11 -7.59 -8.19 9.16
N VAL A 12 -6.43 -8.83 9.12
CA VAL A 12 -5.97 -9.56 7.93
C VAL A 12 -6.83 -10.80 7.75
N ILE A 13 -7.58 -10.86 6.66
CA ILE A 13 -8.47 -11.99 6.32
C ILE A 13 -7.90 -12.89 5.23
N GLN A 14 -6.87 -12.45 4.51
CA GLN A 14 -6.13 -13.24 3.53
C GLN A 14 -4.68 -12.76 3.50
N SER A 15 -3.75 -13.71 3.44
CA SER A 15 -2.33 -13.45 3.21
C SER A 15 -1.75 -14.59 2.40
N GLU A 16 -1.32 -14.29 1.18
CA GLU A 16 -0.83 -15.28 0.24
C GLU A 16 0.39 -14.71 -0.48
N TRP A 17 1.44 -15.50 -0.57
CA TRP A 17 2.66 -15.11 -1.27
C TRP A 17 3.37 -16.31 -1.88
N LYS A 18 4.27 -16.02 -2.81
CA LYS A 18 5.13 -17.00 -3.48
C LYS A 18 6.53 -16.43 -3.70
N ASP A 19 7.50 -17.32 -3.80
CA ASP A 19 8.76 -16.99 -4.46
C ASP A 19 8.50 -16.81 -5.97
N ALA A 20 8.96 -15.69 -6.51
CA ALA A 20 8.79 -15.27 -7.88
C ALA A 20 10.15 -14.87 -8.47
N MET A 21 11.07 -15.84 -8.57
CA MET A 21 12.39 -15.67 -9.21
C MET A 21 13.25 -14.61 -8.51
N GLY A 22 13.43 -14.75 -7.19
CA GLY A 22 14.21 -13.81 -6.37
C GLY A 22 13.40 -12.62 -5.84
N PHE A 23 12.09 -12.63 -6.06
CA PHE A 23 11.14 -11.73 -5.44
C PHE A 23 10.16 -12.50 -4.56
N ILE A 24 9.66 -11.84 -3.52
CA ILE A 24 8.51 -12.33 -2.76
C ILE A 24 7.29 -11.54 -3.22
N GLU A 25 6.37 -12.20 -3.91
CA GLU A 25 5.17 -11.57 -4.46
C GLU A 25 3.92 -12.12 -3.81
N GLY A 26 2.98 -11.25 -3.45
CA GLY A 26 1.78 -11.67 -2.75
C GLY A 26 0.68 -10.63 -2.66
N ASN A 27 -0.43 -11.06 -2.07
CA ASN A 27 -1.57 -10.22 -1.73
C ASN A 27 -1.89 -10.35 -0.24
N ILE A 28 -2.25 -9.22 0.37
CA ILE A 28 -2.79 -9.13 1.72
C ILE A 28 -4.16 -8.48 1.61
N VAL A 29 -5.19 -9.10 2.19
CA VAL A 29 -6.54 -8.53 2.27
C VAL A 29 -6.88 -8.25 3.71
N ILE A 30 -7.28 -7.01 3.98
CA ILE A 30 -7.64 -6.51 5.30
C ILE A 30 -9.12 -6.14 5.28
N GLU A 31 -9.90 -6.67 6.22
CA GLU A 31 -11.27 -6.23 6.45
C GLU A 31 -11.28 -5.10 7.49
N SER A 32 -11.83 -3.95 7.11
CA SER A 32 -11.96 -2.80 7.99
C SER A 32 -12.84 -3.08 9.20
N PHE A 33 -12.40 -2.61 10.38
CA PHE A 33 -13.24 -2.69 11.58
C PHE A 33 -14.42 -1.71 11.56
N ALA A 34 -14.33 -0.63 10.77
CA ALA A 34 -15.32 0.45 10.80
C ALA A 34 -16.54 0.18 9.91
N ASP A 35 -16.29 -0.30 8.69
CA ASP A 35 -17.29 -0.35 7.61
C ASP A 35 -17.31 -1.69 6.88
N LYS A 36 -16.46 -2.65 7.28
CA LYS A 36 -16.32 -3.97 6.64
C LYS A 36 -15.88 -3.91 5.18
N GLU A 37 -15.40 -2.77 4.70
CA GLU A 37 -14.79 -2.67 3.38
C GLU A 37 -13.44 -3.39 3.35
N LYS A 38 -13.11 -3.92 2.17
CA LYS A 38 -11.88 -4.71 1.99
C LYS A 38 -10.78 -3.84 1.44
N TYR A 39 -9.58 -4.01 1.98
CA TYR A 39 -8.39 -3.32 1.55
C TYR A 39 -7.38 -4.35 1.07
N THR A 40 -7.01 -4.28 -0.21
CA THR A 40 -6.10 -5.25 -0.83
C THR A 40 -4.78 -4.58 -1.14
N ILE A 41 -3.70 -5.11 -0.54
CA ILE A 41 -2.34 -4.73 -0.85
C ILE A 41 -1.74 -5.80 -1.74
N TRP A 42 -1.17 -5.40 -2.86
CA TRP A 42 -0.25 -6.25 -3.61
C TRP A 42 1.17 -5.78 -3.35
N PHE A 43 2.07 -6.75 -3.16
CA PHE A 43 3.46 -6.47 -2.87
C PHE A 43 4.39 -7.32 -3.73
N ARG A 44 5.59 -6.78 -3.95
CA ARG A 44 6.75 -7.45 -4.53
C ARG A 44 7.96 -6.99 -3.75
N ASN A 45 8.35 -7.74 -2.72
CA ASN A 45 9.20 -7.29 -1.61
C ASN A 45 8.57 -6.11 -0.83
N GLU A 46 8.37 -4.96 -1.46
CA GLU A 46 7.67 -3.80 -0.89
C GLU A 46 6.19 -3.76 -1.28
N ASN A 47 5.38 -3.02 -0.50
CA ASN A 47 3.97 -2.80 -0.80
C ASN A 47 3.83 -1.85 -1.99
N MET A 48 3.39 -2.36 -3.13
CA MET A 48 3.43 -1.64 -4.40
C MET A 48 2.15 -0.86 -4.68
N TYR A 49 1.00 -1.40 -4.28
CA TYR A 49 -0.25 -0.66 -4.35
C TYR A 49 -1.26 -1.12 -3.29
N LEU A 50 -2.22 -0.23 -3.01
CA LEU A 50 -3.34 -0.46 -2.14
C LEU A 50 -4.64 -0.15 -2.88
N LYS A 51 -5.59 -1.08 -2.78
CA LYS A 51 -6.96 -0.89 -3.24
C LYS A 51 -7.92 -0.89 -2.07
N LYS A 52 -8.99 -0.10 -2.17
CA LYS A 52 -10.19 -0.19 -1.35
C LYS A 52 -11.31 -0.77 -2.21
N ASN A 53 -11.75 -1.97 -1.86
CA ASN A 53 -12.52 -2.87 -2.73
C ASN A 53 -11.75 -3.04 -4.06
N ASP A 54 -12.21 -2.39 -5.12
CA ASP A 54 -11.55 -2.41 -6.43
C ASP A 54 -10.91 -1.06 -6.83
N GLU A 55 -11.12 0.00 -6.04
CA GLU A 55 -10.55 1.32 -6.33
C GLU A 55 -9.10 1.39 -5.86
N LEU A 56 -8.19 1.76 -6.77
CA LEU A 56 -6.79 2.04 -6.47
C LEU A 56 -6.68 3.36 -5.71
N ILE A 57 -6.17 3.31 -4.47
CA ILE A 57 -6.12 4.46 -3.55
C ILE A 57 -4.70 4.85 -3.12
N SER A 58 -3.72 3.96 -3.32
CA SER A 58 -2.30 4.28 -3.21
C SER A 58 -1.48 3.39 -4.12
N ILE A 59 -0.35 3.90 -4.60
CA ILE A 59 0.58 3.21 -5.49
C ILE A 59 1.98 3.78 -5.32
N ALA A 60 2.99 2.92 -5.38
CA ALA A 60 4.40 3.32 -5.40
C ALA A 60 4.63 4.40 -6.48
N PRO A 61 5.44 5.44 -6.22
CA PRO A 61 6.38 5.58 -5.10
C PRO A 61 5.80 6.10 -3.78
N GLU A 62 4.48 6.17 -3.60
CA GLU A 62 3.91 6.31 -2.26
C GLU A 62 4.39 5.17 -1.35
N ILE A 63 4.69 5.48 -0.08
CA ILE A 63 5.16 4.47 0.87
C ILE A 63 3.96 3.91 1.61
N ILE A 64 3.58 2.67 1.30
CA ILE A 64 2.52 1.95 1.99
C ILE A 64 3.13 1.07 3.08
N SER A 65 2.74 1.29 4.33
CA SER A 65 3.21 0.52 5.49
C SER A 65 2.06 -0.16 6.20
N ILE A 66 2.26 -1.44 6.56
CA ILE A 66 1.36 -2.18 7.44
C ILE A 66 1.99 -2.19 8.82
N LEU A 67 1.23 -1.76 9.83
CA LEU A 67 1.67 -1.66 11.21
C LEU A 67 0.77 -2.53 12.10
N HIS A 68 1.32 -3.08 13.18
CA HIS A 68 0.50 -3.64 14.25
C HIS A 68 -0.44 -2.57 14.80
N ALA A 69 -1.74 -2.85 14.89
CA ALA A 69 -2.75 -1.85 15.27
C ALA A 69 -2.57 -1.32 16.71
N ASP A 70 -2.02 -2.15 17.60
CA ASP A 70 -1.87 -1.85 19.02
C ASP A 70 -0.55 -1.15 19.35
N THR A 71 0.55 -1.52 18.69
CA THR A 71 1.90 -1.01 18.99
C THR A 71 2.42 0.02 17.99
N GLY A 72 1.89 0.02 16.76
CA GLY A 72 2.42 0.83 15.65
C GLY A 72 3.73 0.31 15.06
N GLU A 73 4.24 -0.84 15.50
CA GLU A 73 5.45 -1.45 14.93
C GLU A 73 5.18 -1.96 13.51
N PRO A 74 6.16 -1.84 12.59
CA PRO A 74 5.98 -2.26 11.21
C PRO A 74 5.96 -3.78 11.07
N ILE A 75 5.10 -4.25 10.18
CA ILE A 75 5.02 -5.65 9.75
C ILE A 75 5.68 -5.73 8.37
N LEU A 76 6.75 -6.53 8.29
CA LEU A 76 7.50 -6.73 7.04
C LEU A 76 6.84 -7.81 6.18
N ASN A 77 6.90 -7.67 4.86
CA ASN A 77 6.51 -8.75 3.97
C ASN A 77 7.54 -9.89 4.02
N PRO A 78 7.11 -11.17 3.95
CA PRO A 78 5.73 -11.63 3.83
C PRO A 78 5.05 -11.98 5.18
N TYR A 79 5.55 -11.46 6.31
CA TYR A 79 5.14 -11.85 7.67
C TYR A 79 3.84 -11.22 8.17
N CYS A 80 3.01 -10.68 7.28
CA CYS A 80 1.66 -10.22 7.61
C CYS A 80 0.71 -11.42 7.55
N GLU A 81 0.25 -11.93 8.68
CA GLU A 81 -0.49 -13.19 8.76
C GLU A 81 -1.99 -12.97 9.03
N ILE A 82 -2.81 -13.96 8.64
CA ILE A 82 -4.25 -13.96 8.89
C ILE A 82 -4.53 -13.85 10.40
N GLY A 83 -5.52 -13.02 10.76
CA GLY A 83 -5.92 -12.75 12.14
C GLY A 83 -5.14 -11.62 12.82
N MET A 84 -4.06 -11.11 12.19
CA MET A 84 -3.37 -9.93 12.71
C MET A 84 -4.28 -8.68 12.64
N LYS A 85 -4.30 -7.91 13.72
CA LYS A 85 -4.93 -6.59 13.76
C LYS A 85 -3.93 -5.55 13.31
N VAL A 86 -4.24 -4.86 12.22
CA VAL A 86 -3.29 -3.98 11.55
C VAL A 86 -3.85 -2.60 11.26
N ALA A 87 -2.95 -1.64 11.07
CA ALA A 87 -3.21 -0.33 10.50
C ALA A 87 -2.42 -0.19 9.19
N VAL A 88 -3.08 0.31 8.13
CA VAL A 88 -2.40 0.63 6.87
C VAL A 88 -2.22 2.13 6.75
N VAL A 89 -0.97 2.56 6.67
CA VAL A 89 -0.57 3.96 6.61
C VAL A 89 0.14 4.22 5.29
N ASN A 90 -0.13 5.38 4.72
CA ASN A 90 0.51 5.87 3.51
C ASN A 90 1.30 7.14 3.78
N PHE A 91 2.55 7.17 3.34
CA PHE A 91 3.38 8.37 3.38
C PHE A 91 3.59 8.89 1.97
N ARG A 92 3.42 10.21 1.84
CA ARG A 92 3.62 10.93 0.59
C ARG A 92 4.99 10.61 0.01
N ALA A 93 5.04 10.23 -1.26
CA ALA A 93 6.30 10.06 -1.98
C ALA A 93 7.11 11.38 -1.92
N PRO A 94 8.40 11.34 -1.55
CA PRO A 94 9.25 12.52 -1.66
C PRO A 94 9.28 13.04 -3.11
N ASP A 95 9.33 14.36 -3.29
CA ASP A 95 9.18 14.98 -4.62
C ASP A 95 10.23 14.47 -5.64
N ILE A 96 11.43 14.12 -5.20
CA ILE A 96 12.46 13.53 -6.08
C ILE A 96 12.00 12.18 -6.67
N TRP A 97 11.31 11.33 -5.88
CA TRP A 97 10.80 10.04 -6.33
C TRP A 97 9.53 10.20 -7.19
N ALA A 98 8.70 11.20 -6.90
CA ALA A 98 7.51 11.49 -7.71
C ALA A 98 7.83 12.08 -9.09
N ASN A 99 9.01 12.70 -9.26
CA ASN A 99 9.42 13.38 -10.48
C ASN A 99 10.52 12.62 -11.24
N GLU A 100 11.75 12.68 -10.73
CA GLU A 100 12.92 12.11 -11.40
C GLU A 100 13.00 10.59 -11.21
N GLY A 101 12.66 10.13 -10.01
CA GLY A 101 12.75 8.73 -9.61
C GLY A 101 11.59 7.85 -10.08
N ILE A 102 10.51 8.42 -10.62
CA ILE A 102 9.29 7.65 -10.95
C ILE A 102 9.54 6.59 -12.04
N ASN A 103 10.49 6.86 -12.94
CA ASN A 103 10.91 5.92 -13.98
C ASN A 103 11.94 4.90 -13.49
N VAL A 104 12.51 5.10 -12.30
CA VAL A 104 13.44 4.17 -11.65
C VAL A 104 12.67 3.19 -10.77
N PHE A 105 11.79 3.71 -9.93
CA PHE A 105 10.96 2.93 -9.02
C PHE A 105 9.58 3.57 -8.90
N GLY A 106 8.63 3.01 -9.63
CA GLY A 106 7.27 3.52 -9.76
C GLY A 106 6.35 2.51 -10.45
N PRO A 107 5.14 2.93 -10.86
CA PRO A 107 4.10 2.04 -11.37
C PRO A 107 4.55 1.12 -12.52
N THR A 108 5.40 1.62 -13.41
CA THR A 108 5.88 0.88 -14.59
C THR A 108 6.72 -0.34 -14.23
N TYR A 109 7.38 -0.35 -13.06
CA TYR A 109 8.17 -1.49 -12.57
C TYR A 109 7.34 -2.77 -12.41
N PHE A 110 6.04 -2.63 -12.16
CA PHE A 110 5.10 -3.73 -11.97
C PHE A 110 3.92 -3.68 -12.96
N GLY A 111 4.16 -3.10 -14.15
CA GLY A 111 3.22 -3.14 -15.27
C GLY A 111 2.03 -2.18 -15.18
N MET A 112 2.11 -1.17 -14.31
CA MET A 112 1.12 -0.08 -14.20
C MET A 112 1.61 1.19 -14.87
N ARG A 113 0.75 2.22 -14.93
CA ARG A 113 1.06 3.49 -15.60
C ARG A 113 1.37 4.60 -14.61
N ASN A 114 2.37 5.44 -14.90
CA ASN A 114 2.74 6.57 -14.05
C ASN A 114 1.58 7.57 -13.88
N GLU A 115 0.70 7.70 -14.87
CA GLU A 115 -0.50 8.56 -14.79
C GLU A 115 -1.41 8.16 -13.62
N GLN A 116 -1.51 6.87 -13.31
CA GLN A 116 -2.33 6.39 -12.18
C GLN A 116 -1.78 6.91 -10.84
N PHE A 117 -0.46 7.00 -10.70
CA PHE A 117 0.17 7.59 -9.51
C PHE A 117 -0.19 9.07 -9.37
N TYR A 118 -0.09 9.86 -10.45
CA TYR A 118 -0.42 11.28 -10.40
C TYR A 118 -1.91 11.55 -10.14
N GLU A 119 -2.80 10.73 -10.71
CA GLU A 119 -4.24 10.78 -10.42
C GLU A 119 -4.53 10.55 -8.93
N ILE A 120 -3.88 9.55 -8.33
CA ILE A 120 -4.02 9.23 -6.91
C ILE A 120 -3.42 10.32 -6.03
N GLN A 121 -2.21 10.79 -6.35
CA GLN A 121 -1.54 11.83 -5.59
C GLN A 121 -2.39 13.11 -5.55
N LYS A 122 -3.04 13.46 -6.68
CA LYS A 122 -3.98 14.59 -6.74
C LYS A 122 -5.18 14.39 -5.81
N LYS A 123 -5.81 13.21 -5.84
CA LYS A 123 -6.93 12.87 -4.94
C LYS A 123 -6.53 12.92 -3.46
N LEU A 124 -5.32 12.48 -3.12
CA LEU A 124 -4.85 12.40 -1.73
C LEU A 124 -4.45 13.74 -1.14
N TYR A 125 -3.87 14.65 -1.93
CA TYR A 125 -3.18 15.84 -1.41
C TYR A 125 -3.71 17.18 -1.94
N THR A 126 -4.54 17.19 -2.98
CA THR A 126 -5.04 18.43 -3.60
C THR A 126 -6.53 18.65 -3.35
N ASP A 127 -7.30 17.60 -3.04
CA ASP A 127 -8.73 17.68 -2.70
C ASP A 127 -8.99 17.93 -1.19
N LYS A 128 -7.99 18.44 -0.45
CA LYS A 128 -8.07 18.84 0.97
C LYS A 128 -7.97 20.35 1.14
#